data_AF-A0A835W2K2-F1
#
_entry.id   AF-A0A835W2K2-F1
#
_cell.length_a   1.000
_cell.length_b   1.000
_cell.length_c   1.000
_cell.angle_alpha   90.00
_cell.angle_beta   90.00
_cell.angle_gamma   90.00
#
_symmetry.space_group_name_H-M   'P 1'
#
loop_
_entity.id
_entity.type
_entity.pdbx_description
1 polymer ?
#
loop_
_entity_poly.entity_id
_entity_poly.type
_entity_poly.pdbx_seq_one_letter_code
_entity_poly.pdbx_strand_id
1 'polypeptide(L)'
;MAAAQAQGYRFIELKPVAEGDGWDAEALLKAISPTTLPPGDNEQLEKAELRRRGWRDPRGLFGYSKDAPYKDLYIYFDAADRSSPVNVAASKAFRCYGLDGKQGVIDWEAIRGPCVLLRGEPPKMTSFSTGKMETMDFPYHPLITPQELVDTLLFFKGRDAHKVALKRDAARAMMDVPRNHPMWGAAGPSPGGAGVYVSPAGSRPADKVVGKDALACATCGKPNSIACGLKKCSACKSAWYCGLDCQRKDFPRHKKECKALAAAAAAKEKEAKAEQEGPTAAARAAAEAAGAALAAEMKKMGM
;
A
#
# COMPACT_ATOMS: atom_id res chain seq x y z
N MET A 1 -0.84 -12.62 44.94
CA MET A 1 -1.83 -11.97 44.06
C MET A 1 -1.71 -12.62 42.70
N ALA A 2 -2.58 -13.59 42.39
CA ALA A 2 -2.55 -14.29 41.12
C ALA A 2 -2.91 -13.28 40.01
N ALA A 3 -2.01 -13.09 39.05
CA ALA A 3 -2.32 -12.36 37.84
C ALA A 3 -3.46 -13.11 37.14
N ALA A 4 -4.69 -12.59 37.25
CA ALA A 4 -5.79 -13.03 36.42
C ALA A 4 -5.31 -12.92 34.98
N GLN A 5 -5.09 -14.05 34.30
CA GLN A 5 -4.81 -14.05 32.88
C GLN A 5 -5.98 -13.32 32.22
N ALA A 6 -5.72 -12.12 31.72
CA ALA A 6 -6.74 -11.29 31.10
C ALA A 6 -7.35 -12.08 29.94
N GLN A 7 -8.64 -12.37 30.03
CA GLN A 7 -9.36 -13.14 29.03
C GLN A 7 -9.24 -12.44 27.66
N GLY A 8 -8.70 -13.16 26.68
CA GLY A 8 -8.62 -12.68 25.29
C GLY A 8 -9.91 -12.96 24.52
N TYR A 9 -10.18 -12.16 23.51
CA TYR A 9 -11.38 -12.28 22.67
C TYR A 9 -11.02 -12.30 21.18
N ARG A 10 -11.81 -13.04 20.39
CA ARG A 10 -11.64 -13.12 18.92
C ARG A 10 -12.01 -11.80 18.24
N PHE A 11 -13.10 -11.19 18.71
CA PHE A 11 -13.57 -9.88 18.26
C PHE A 11 -13.71 -8.96 19.47
N ILE A 12 -13.19 -7.74 19.34
CA ILE A 12 -13.26 -6.71 20.37
C ILE A 12 -13.87 -5.45 19.78
N GLU A 13 -14.73 -4.79 20.54
CA GLU A 13 -15.21 -3.45 20.23
C GLU A 13 -14.45 -2.42 21.06
N LEU A 14 -13.97 -1.36 20.40
CA LEU A 14 -13.40 -0.17 21.03
C LEU A 14 -14.36 1.01 20.82
N LYS A 15 -15.00 1.46 21.90
CA LYS A 15 -15.87 2.64 21.89
C LYS A 15 -15.05 3.93 21.95
N PRO A 16 -15.57 5.07 21.45
CA PRO A 16 -14.94 6.37 21.66
C PRO A 16 -14.83 6.68 23.16
N VAL A 17 -13.65 7.09 23.61
CA VAL A 17 -13.45 7.65 24.95
C VAL A 17 -13.71 9.15 24.89
N ALA A 18 -14.76 9.61 25.56
CA ALA A 18 -15.14 11.02 25.62
C ALA A 18 -14.50 11.78 26.79
N GLU A 19 -13.89 11.07 27.73
CA GLU A 19 -13.24 11.66 28.91
C GLU A 19 -11.83 12.18 28.56
N GLY A 20 -11.51 13.38 29.06
CA GLY A 20 -10.17 13.95 28.95
C GLY A 20 -9.68 14.14 27.51
N ASP A 21 -8.43 13.72 27.24
CA ASP A 21 -7.82 13.77 25.90
C ASP A 21 -8.14 12.51 25.05
N GLY A 22 -8.93 11.57 25.57
CA GLY A 22 -9.26 10.30 24.92
C GLY A 22 -8.16 9.25 24.98
N TRP A 23 -7.11 9.44 25.80
CA TRP A 23 -5.95 8.55 25.89
C TRP A 23 -5.65 8.03 27.29
N ASP A 24 -6.52 8.28 28.26
CA ASP A 24 -6.38 7.71 29.60
C ASP A 24 -6.46 6.18 29.54
N ALA A 25 -5.52 5.49 30.20
CA ALA A 25 -5.39 4.04 30.11
C ALA A 25 -6.59 3.30 30.74
N GLU A 26 -7.12 3.81 31.85
CA GLU A 26 -8.25 3.21 32.56
C GLU A 26 -9.54 3.44 31.78
N ALA A 27 -9.73 4.65 31.24
CA ALA A 27 -10.86 4.97 30.39
C ALA A 27 -10.86 4.15 29.08
N LEU A 28 -9.69 3.97 28.45
CA LEU A 28 -9.53 3.11 27.28
C LEU A 28 -9.87 1.65 27.61
N LEU A 29 -9.40 1.14 28.75
CA LEU A 29 -9.69 -0.22 29.17
C LEU A 29 -11.20 -0.44 29.38
N LYS A 30 -11.91 0.54 29.97
CA LYS A 30 -13.38 0.52 30.13
C LYS A 30 -14.13 0.63 28.81
N ALA A 31 -13.56 1.31 27.81
CA ALA A 31 -14.15 1.45 26.48
C ALA A 31 -13.98 0.20 25.59
N ILE A 32 -13.20 -0.77 26.05
CA ILE A 32 -12.95 -2.04 25.35
C ILE A 32 -13.88 -3.12 25.89
N SER A 33 -14.65 -3.73 25.00
CA SER A 33 -15.56 -4.82 25.35
C SER A 33 -15.53 -5.94 24.32
N PRO A 34 -15.73 -7.21 24.72
CA PRO A 34 -15.89 -8.30 23.76
C PRO A 34 -17.10 -8.06 22.86
N THR A 35 -16.97 -8.46 21.60
CA THR A 35 -18.09 -8.48 20.65
C THR A 35 -18.09 -9.81 19.89
N THR A 36 -19.09 -10.03 19.06
CA THR A 36 -19.18 -11.20 18.19
C THR A 36 -19.31 -10.74 16.75
N LEU A 37 -18.80 -11.50 15.82
CA LEU A 37 -19.10 -11.42 14.39
C LEU A 37 -19.31 -12.84 13.87
N PRO A 38 -19.92 -13.03 12.68
CA PRO A 38 -20.13 -14.36 12.14
C PRO A 38 -18.80 -15.11 12.03
N PRO A 39 -18.77 -16.41 12.35
CA PRO A 39 -17.56 -17.20 12.23
C PRO A 39 -17.18 -17.43 10.76
N GLY A 40 -15.89 -17.63 10.52
CA GLY A 40 -15.30 -17.78 9.18
C GLY A 40 -14.71 -16.46 8.68
N ASP A 41 -13.49 -16.51 8.16
CA ASP A 41 -12.73 -15.33 7.70
C ASP A 41 -13.30 -14.78 6.39
N ASN A 42 -14.52 -14.24 6.46
CA ASN A 42 -15.28 -13.73 5.33
C ASN A 42 -15.77 -12.32 5.60
N GLU A 43 -15.00 -11.35 5.11
CA GLU A 43 -15.28 -9.91 5.20
C GLU A 43 -16.69 -9.54 4.74
N GLN A 44 -17.28 -10.24 3.77
CA GLN A 44 -18.62 -9.93 3.27
C GLN A 44 -19.70 -10.27 4.31
N LEU A 45 -19.55 -11.39 5.01
CA LEU A 45 -20.46 -11.81 6.08
C LEU A 45 -20.31 -10.93 7.32
N GLU A 46 -19.07 -10.60 7.67
CA GLU A 46 -18.74 -9.68 8.76
C GLU A 46 -19.37 -8.29 8.51
N LYS A 47 -19.17 -7.72 7.32
CA LYS A 47 -19.78 -6.43 6.94
C LYS A 47 -21.30 -6.51 6.85
N ALA A 48 -21.87 -7.64 6.44
CA ALA A 48 -23.33 -7.82 6.44
C ALA A 48 -23.90 -7.84 7.86
N GLU A 49 -23.21 -8.46 8.82
CA GLU A 49 -23.57 -8.40 10.23
C GLU A 49 -23.45 -6.98 10.80
N LEU A 50 -22.37 -6.25 10.48
CA LEU A 50 -22.23 -4.85 10.89
C LEU A 50 -23.37 -3.98 10.33
N ARG A 51 -23.81 -4.21 9.09
CA ARG A 51 -25.00 -3.54 8.53
C ARG A 51 -26.28 -3.90 9.27
N ARG A 52 -26.45 -5.17 9.69
CA ARG A 52 -27.58 -5.59 10.52
C ARG A 52 -27.61 -4.90 11.88
N ARG A 53 -26.45 -4.50 12.40
CA ARG A 53 -26.31 -3.68 13.64
C ARG A 53 -26.54 -2.19 13.42
N GLY A 54 -26.91 -1.78 12.21
CA GLY A 54 -27.23 -0.39 11.88
C GLY A 54 -26.09 0.42 11.27
N TRP A 55 -24.93 -0.19 10.99
CA TRP A 55 -23.85 0.52 10.28
C TRP A 55 -24.23 0.75 8.82
N ARG A 56 -23.97 1.95 8.31
CA ARG A 56 -24.35 2.33 6.93
C ARG A 56 -23.27 1.99 5.91
N ASP A 57 -22.01 2.32 6.20
CA ASP A 57 -20.87 2.04 5.32
C ASP A 57 -19.72 1.38 6.11
N PRO A 58 -19.83 0.09 6.46
CA PRO A 58 -18.75 -0.62 7.15
C PRO A 58 -17.52 -0.72 6.25
N ARG A 59 -16.45 -0.03 6.64
CA ARG A 59 -15.13 -0.09 5.99
C ARG A 59 -14.12 -0.70 6.93
N GLY A 60 -13.06 -1.25 6.35
CA GLY A 60 -12.00 -1.88 7.10
C GLY A 60 -10.65 -1.20 6.91
N LEU A 61 -9.80 -1.35 7.91
CA LEU A 61 -8.41 -0.89 7.98
C LEU A 61 -7.50 -2.06 8.38
N PHE A 62 -6.24 -1.96 7.98
CA PHE A 62 -5.16 -2.71 8.60
C PHE A 62 -4.55 -1.91 9.74
N GLY A 63 -4.18 -2.60 10.81
CA GLY A 63 -3.40 -2.08 11.91
C GLY A 63 -2.28 -3.03 12.32
N TYR A 64 -1.52 -2.58 13.31
CA TYR A 64 -0.47 -3.37 13.93
C TYR A 64 -0.68 -3.34 15.44
N SER A 65 -0.55 -4.46 16.12
CA SER A 65 -0.28 -4.45 17.57
C SER A 65 1.08 -3.82 17.85
N LYS A 66 1.25 -3.37 19.09
CA LYS A 66 2.48 -2.75 19.60
C LYS A 66 3.75 -3.47 19.15
N ASP A 67 3.79 -4.81 19.24
CA ASP A 67 5.00 -5.61 19.00
C ASP A 67 4.95 -6.44 17.71
N ALA A 68 3.90 -6.27 16.88
CA ALA A 68 3.68 -7.10 15.71
C ALA A 68 4.63 -6.77 14.53
N PRO A 69 5.28 -7.77 13.92
CA PRO A 69 6.15 -7.57 12.76
C PRO A 69 5.38 -7.51 11.43
N TYR A 70 4.08 -7.83 11.42
CA TYR A 70 3.18 -7.78 10.27
C TYR A 70 1.85 -7.11 10.64
N LYS A 71 0.99 -6.89 9.63
CA LYS A 71 -0.36 -6.34 9.78
C LYS A 71 -1.25 -7.39 10.44
N ASP A 72 -1.28 -7.40 11.75
CA ASP A 72 -1.95 -8.42 12.55
C ASP A 72 -3.30 -7.94 13.10
N LEU A 73 -3.69 -6.69 12.87
CA LEU A 73 -5.01 -6.20 13.24
C LEU A 73 -5.84 -5.86 12.00
N TYR A 74 -7.08 -6.34 12.00
CA TYR A 74 -8.13 -5.86 11.12
C TYR A 74 -9.10 -5.01 11.94
N ILE A 75 -9.45 -3.83 11.44
CA ILE A 75 -10.31 -2.87 12.15
C ILE A 75 -11.46 -2.46 11.25
N TYR A 76 -12.69 -2.65 11.69
CA TYR A 76 -13.89 -2.15 11.03
C TYR A 76 -14.42 -0.89 11.72
N PHE A 77 -14.90 0.06 10.93
CA PHE A 77 -15.61 1.25 11.39
C PHE A 77 -16.72 1.65 10.40
N ASP A 78 -17.72 2.42 10.85
CA ASP A 78 -18.76 2.95 9.96
C ASP A 78 -18.29 4.27 9.33
N ALA A 79 -17.86 4.21 8.08
CA ALA A 79 -17.36 5.37 7.34
C ALA A 79 -18.45 6.38 6.96
N ALA A 80 -19.72 6.04 7.13
CA ALA A 80 -20.85 6.95 6.93
C ALA A 80 -21.33 7.58 8.23
N ASP A 81 -20.75 7.24 9.38
CA ASP A 81 -21.07 7.88 10.65
C ASP A 81 -20.53 9.32 10.70
N ARG A 82 -21.41 10.26 11.01
CA ARG A 82 -21.11 11.69 11.15
C ARG A 82 -21.59 12.27 12.47
N SER A 83 -22.33 11.49 13.26
CA SER A 83 -23.00 11.95 14.48
C SER A 83 -22.31 11.46 15.75
N SER A 84 -21.71 10.26 15.72
CA SER A 84 -21.08 9.71 16.91
C SER A 84 -19.82 10.48 17.32
N PRO A 85 -19.42 10.40 18.61
CA PRO A 85 -18.16 10.94 19.07
C PRO A 85 -16.97 10.40 18.28
N VAL A 86 -15.93 11.23 18.15
CA VAL A 86 -14.69 10.83 17.49
C VAL A 86 -13.96 9.83 18.37
N ASN A 87 -13.59 8.69 17.82
CA ASN A 87 -12.69 7.76 18.45
C ASN A 87 -11.25 8.24 18.24
N VAL A 88 -10.79 9.14 19.11
CA VAL A 88 -9.48 9.81 19.00
C VAL A 88 -8.33 8.79 18.96
N ALA A 89 -8.38 7.79 19.83
CA ALA A 89 -7.37 6.74 19.90
C ALA A 89 -7.33 5.92 18.61
N ALA A 90 -8.48 5.44 18.12
CA ALA A 90 -8.56 4.67 16.87
C ALA A 90 -8.11 5.50 15.65
N SER A 91 -8.54 6.77 15.58
CA SER A 91 -8.22 7.67 14.47
C SER A 91 -6.73 7.88 14.30
N LYS A 92 -5.96 7.85 15.40
CA LYS A 92 -4.50 7.99 15.36
C LYS A 92 -3.78 6.65 15.24
N ALA A 93 -4.19 5.65 16.02
CA ALA A 93 -3.52 4.35 16.08
C ALA A 93 -3.68 3.52 14.79
N PHE A 94 -4.80 3.67 14.08
CA PHE A 94 -5.10 2.87 12.89
C PHE A 94 -4.95 3.64 11.58
N ARG A 95 -4.32 4.83 11.61
CA ARG A 95 -4.00 5.63 10.42
C ARG A 95 -2.82 5.03 9.63
N CYS A 96 -3.04 3.84 9.08
CA CYS A 96 -2.04 3.04 8.39
C CYS A 96 -2.43 2.82 6.92
N TYR A 97 -3.28 1.82 6.66
CA TYR A 97 -3.76 1.42 5.35
C TYR A 97 -5.25 1.03 5.46
N GLY A 98 -6.05 1.29 4.44
CA GLY A 98 -7.33 0.60 4.25
C GLY A 98 -7.11 -0.88 3.91
N LEU A 99 -8.16 -1.72 4.00
CA LEU A 99 -8.08 -3.14 3.61
C LEU A 99 -7.67 -3.37 2.15
N ASP A 100 -7.83 -2.37 1.30
CA ASP A 100 -7.34 -2.37 -0.09
C ASP A 100 -5.82 -2.13 -0.19
N GLY A 101 -5.13 -1.97 0.94
CA GLY A 101 -3.71 -1.67 1.03
C GLY A 101 -3.36 -0.21 0.70
N LYS A 102 -4.35 0.66 0.49
CA LYS A 102 -4.18 2.07 0.11
C LYS A 102 -4.61 3.00 1.25
N GLN A 103 -4.09 4.23 1.25
CA GLN A 103 -4.55 5.28 2.17
C GLN A 103 -5.65 6.16 1.57
N GLY A 104 -5.76 6.27 0.25
CA GLY A 104 -6.45 7.38 -0.41
C GLY A 104 -7.99 7.36 -0.47
N VAL A 105 -8.67 6.37 0.10
CA VAL A 105 -10.13 6.23 -0.03
C VAL A 105 -10.87 6.42 1.30
N ILE A 106 -10.16 6.73 2.37
CA ILE A 106 -10.73 6.83 3.71
C ILE A 106 -10.60 8.26 4.20
N ASP A 107 -11.71 8.81 4.67
CA ASP A 107 -11.71 10.09 5.38
C ASP A 107 -11.05 9.86 6.74
N TRP A 108 -9.76 10.20 6.82
CA TRP A 108 -8.93 9.99 8.00
C TRP A 108 -9.05 11.10 9.04
N GLU A 109 -9.86 12.14 8.79
CA GLU A 109 -9.92 13.28 9.72
C GLU A 109 -10.51 12.89 11.08
N ALA A 110 -11.42 11.92 11.12
CA ALA A 110 -11.93 11.35 12.37
C ALA A 110 -12.69 10.03 12.15
N ILE A 111 -12.15 8.91 12.62
CA ILE A 111 -12.94 7.69 12.81
C ILE A 111 -13.96 7.99 13.92
N ARG A 112 -15.26 7.90 13.59
CA ARG A 112 -16.36 8.16 14.53
C ARG A 112 -17.00 6.84 14.97
N GLY A 113 -17.53 6.87 16.20
CA GLY A 113 -18.25 5.73 16.76
C GLY A 113 -17.34 4.55 17.13
N PRO A 114 -17.96 3.39 17.44
CA PRO A 114 -17.22 2.20 17.84
C PRO A 114 -16.43 1.60 16.67
N CYS A 115 -15.27 1.04 16.97
CA CYS A 115 -14.49 0.23 16.04
C CYS A 115 -14.56 -1.23 16.45
N VAL A 116 -14.65 -2.16 15.50
CA VAL A 116 -14.58 -3.61 15.76
C VAL A 116 -13.25 -4.14 15.26
N LEU A 117 -12.50 -4.81 16.13
CA LEU A 117 -11.16 -5.31 15.87
C LEU A 117 -11.13 -6.83 15.93
N LEU A 118 -10.31 -7.43 15.07
CA LEU A 118 -9.97 -8.85 15.12
C LEU A 118 -8.50 -9.07 14.77
N ARG A 119 -7.95 -10.19 15.28
CA ARG A 119 -6.59 -10.62 14.93
C ARG A 119 -6.57 -11.21 13.53
N GLY A 120 -5.70 -10.65 12.69
CA GLY A 120 -5.35 -11.21 11.39
C GLY A 120 -4.29 -12.30 11.49
N GLU A 121 -4.41 -13.31 10.61
CA GLU A 121 -3.45 -14.40 10.53
C GLU A 121 -2.11 -13.93 9.92
N PRO A 122 -0.99 -14.60 10.26
CA PRO A 122 0.29 -14.34 9.65
C PRO A 122 0.22 -14.44 8.12
N PRO A 123 0.83 -13.50 7.38
CA PRO A 123 0.78 -13.53 5.93
C PRO A 123 1.58 -14.72 5.40
N LYS A 124 1.04 -15.36 4.37
CA LYS A 124 1.81 -16.28 3.52
C LYS A 124 2.64 -15.45 2.55
N MET A 125 3.94 -15.73 2.45
CA MET A 125 4.82 -15.07 1.50
C MET A 125 5.51 -16.13 0.64
N THR A 126 5.72 -15.82 -0.64
CA THR A 126 6.58 -16.64 -1.48
C THR A 126 8.01 -16.52 -0.97
N SER A 127 8.55 -17.61 -0.44
CA SER A 127 9.95 -17.62 -0.01
C SER A 127 10.84 -17.36 -1.22
N PHE A 128 11.79 -16.47 -1.03
CA PHE A 128 12.84 -16.17 -1.98
C PHE A 128 13.79 -17.37 -2.15
N SER A 129 14.00 -18.16 -1.09
CA SER A 129 14.92 -19.29 -1.11
C SER A 129 14.33 -20.55 -1.76
N THR A 130 13.05 -20.83 -1.52
CA THR A 130 12.38 -22.04 -2.03
C THR A 130 11.48 -21.77 -3.24
N GLY A 131 11.14 -20.51 -3.51
CA GLY A 131 10.17 -20.11 -4.53
C GLY A 131 8.73 -20.53 -4.22
N LYS A 132 8.47 -21.12 -3.04
CA LYS A 132 7.15 -21.62 -2.63
C LYS A 132 6.45 -20.62 -1.71
N MET A 133 5.12 -20.63 -1.75
CA MET A 133 4.32 -19.87 -0.80
C MET A 133 4.39 -20.53 0.58
N GLU A 134 5.07 -19.90 1.52
CA GLU A 134 5.31 -20.42 2.86
C GLU A 134 4.71 -19.47 3.92
N THR A 135 4.20 -20.05 5.00
CA THR A 135 3.82 -19.31 6.20
C THR A 135 5.09 -18.92 6.93
N MET A 136 5.31 -17.61 7.08
CA MET A 136 6.41 -17.11 7.90
C MET A 136 6.21 -17.53 9.36
N ASP A 137 7.28 -17.94 10.02
CA ASP A 137 7.28 -18.31 11.43
C ASP A 137 7.24 -17.04 12.32
N PHE A 138 6.07 -16.41 12.35
CA PHE A 138 5.81 -15.29 13.25
C PHE A 138 4.98 -15.75 14.45
N PRO A 139 5.25 -15.21 15.65
CA PRO A 139 4.38 -15.41 16.81
C PRO A 139 2.94 -15.02 16.46
N TYR A 140 1.99 -15.93 16.69
CA TYR A 140 0.58 -15.73 16.40
C TYR A 140 -0.27 -16.01 17.64
N HIS A 141 -0.96 -14.98 18.11
CA HIS A 141 -1.91 -15.07 19.21
C HIS A 141 -3.30 -14.68 18.68
N PRO A 142 -4.21 -15.65 18.45
CA PRO A 142 -5.47 -15.41 17.74
C PRO A 142 -6.49 -14.56 18.50
N LEU A 143 -6.25 -14.35 19.79
CA LEU A 143 -7.09 -13.56 20.68
C LEU A 143 -6.38 -12.24 21.00
N ILE A 144 -7.16 -11.16 21.08
CA ILE A 144 -6.71 -9.86 21.54
C ILE A 144 -7.11 -9.74 23.00
N THR A 145 -6.21 -9.32 23.89
CA THR A 145 -6.61 -8.97 25.27
C THR A 145 -6.91 -7.48 25.38
N PRO A 146 -7.83 -7.05 26.26
CA PRO A 146 -8.11 -5.63 26.46
C PRO A 146 -6.84 -4.83 26.80
N GLN A 147 -5.98 -5.38 27.66
CA GLN A 147 -4.72 -4.75 28.04
C GLN A 147 -3.76 -4.59 26.86
N GLU A 148 -3.64 -5.61 26.00
CA GLU A 148 -2.81 -5.52 24.79
C GLU A 148 -3.29 -4.42 23.84
N LEU A 149 -4.61 -4.26 23.70
CA LEU A 149 -5.17 -3.19 22.87
C LEU A 149 -4.88 -1.81 23.48
N VAL A 150 -5.01 -1.63 24.80
CA VAL A 150 -4.62 -0.38 25.47
C VAL A 150 -3.14 -0.08 25.24
N ASP A 151 -2.26 -1.04 25.45
CA ASP A 151 -0.82 -0.89 25.24
C ASP A 151 -0.49 -0.52 23.79
N THR A 152 -1.22 -1.09 22.83
CA THR A 152 -1.13 -0.77 21.39
C THR A 152 -1.58 0.66 21.11
N LEU A 153 -2.72 1.10 21.64
CA LEU A 153 -3.20 2.47 21.47
C LEU A 153 -2.19 3.46 22.06
N LEU A 154 -1.76 3.26 23.30
CA LEU A 154 -0.77 4.11 23.97
C LEU A 154 0.58 4.14 23.23
N PHE A 155 1.01 3.03 22.62
CA PHE A 155 2.19 2.99 21.77
C PHE A 155 2.11 3.95 20.58
N PHE A 156 0.93 4.10 19.98
CA PHE A 156 0.67 5.03 18.86
C PHE A 156 0.24 6.44 19.31
N LYS A 157 -0.02 6.68 20.60
CA LYS A 157 -0.25 8.04 21.13
C LYS A 157 0.87 9.00 20.73
N GLY A 158 2.11 8.56 20.82
CA GLY A 158 3.31 9.35 20.49
C GLY A 158 3.96 9.03 19.15
N ARG A 159 3.40 8.11 18.34
CA ARG A 159 4.02 7.62 17.10
C ARG A 159 3.09 7.76 15.91
N ASP A 160 3.68 8.00 14.75
CA ASP A 160 2.97 8.00 13.48
C ASP A 160 2.77 6.54 13.02
N ALA A 161 1.52 6.09 13.04
CA ALA A 161 1.17 4.71 12.72
C ALA A 161 1.56 4.31 11.29
N HIS A 162 1.43 5.23 10.33
CA HIS A 162 1.83 5.01 8.95
C HIS A 162 3.36 4.84 8.81
N LYS A 163 4.16 5.68 9.48
CA LYS A 163 5.63 5.53 9.45
C LYS A 163 6.09 4.20 10.07
N VAL A 164 5.44 3.78 11.16
CA VAL A 164 5.71 2.47 11.79
C VAL A 164 5.35 1.35 10.83
N ALA A 165 4.20 1.43 10.17
CA ALA A 165 3.74 0.45 9.19
C ALA A 165 4.72 0.30 8.02
N LEU A 166 5.19 1.43 7.44
CA LEU A 166 6.19 1.41 6.36
C LEU A 166 7.50 0.74 6.80
N LYS A 167 8.00 1.08 8.00
CA LYS A 167 9.24 0.51 8.52
C LYS A 167 9.13 -1.00 8.73
N ARG A 168 7.99 -1.47 9.28
CA ARG A 168 7.74 -2.90 9.51
C ARG A 168 7.54 -3.67 8.21
N ASP A 169 6.80 -3.10 7.26
CA ASP A 169 6.62 -3.70 5.94
C ASP A 169 7.95 -3.83 5.19
N ALA A 170 8.81 -2.81 5.24
CA ALA A 170 10.14 -2.84 4.65
C ALA A 170 11.03 -3.91 5.33
N ALA A 171 11.04 -3.96 6.66
CA ALA A 171 11.80 -4.98 7.39
C ALA A 171 11.33 -6.39 7.02
N ARG A 172 10.02 -6.63 7.02
CA ARG A 172 9.41 -7.92 6.65
C ARG A 172 9.74 -8.34 5.22
N ALA A 173 9.75 -7.40 4.28
CA ALA A 173 10.13 -7.68 2.89
C ALA A 173 11.59 -8.13 2.74
N MET A 174 12.45 -7.81 3.71
CA MET A 174 13.87 -8.19 3.71
C MET A 174 14.19 -9.43 4.55
N MET A 175 13.22 -9.98 5.31
CA MET A 175 13.51 -11.08 6.27
C MET A 175 13.96 -12.38 5.61
N ASP A 176 13.49 -12.68 4.40
CA ASP A 176 13.82 -13.91 3.67
C ASP A 176 14.86 -13.67 2.55
N VAL A 177 15.43 -12.47 2.48
CA VAL A 177 16.50 -12.16 1.54
C VAL A 177 17.84 -12.55 2.19
N PRO A 178 18.60 -13.50 1.61
CA PRO A 178 19.92 -13.84 2.15
C PRO A 178 20.82 -12.60 2.20
N ARG A 179 21.55 -12.39 3.30
CA ARG A 179 22.43 -11.22 3.48
C ARG A 179 23.48 -11.05 2.37
N ASN A 180 23.83 -12.14 1.69
CA ASN A 180 24.79 -12.16 0.58
C ASN A 180 24.14 -11.92 -0.79
N HIS A 181 22.82 -11.70 -0.86
CA HIS A 181 22.09 -11.50 -2.10
C HIS A 181 22.34 -10.09 -2.67
N PRO A 182 22.50 -9.91 -4.00
CA PRO A 182 22.79 -8.60 -4.63
C PRO A 182 21.79 -7.49 -4.33
N MET A 183 20.58 -7.86 -3.90
CA MET A 183 19.54 -6.91 -3.46
C MET A 183 19.97 -6.09 -2.22
N TRP A 184 20.94 -6.57 -1.43
CA TRP A 184 21.55 -5.82 -0.33
C TRP A 184 22.60 -4.79 -0.81
N GLY A 185 23.21 -5.01 -2.00
CA GLY A 185 24.33 -4.20 -2.52
C GLY A 185 24.00 -3.28 -3.71
N ALA A 186 23.04 -3.64 -4.57
CA ALA A 186 22.63 -2.84 -5.74
C ALA A 186 21.44 -1.90 -5.45
N ALA A 187 20.77 -2.09 -4.31
CA ALA A 187 19.63 -1.31 -3.84
C ALA A 187 19.72 -1.08 -2.31
N GLY A 188 20.94 -0.83 -1.82
CA GLY A 188 21.13 -0.36 -0.44
C GLY A 188 20.28 0.90 -0.18
N PRO A 189 19.95 1.20 1.09
CA PRO A 189 19.12 2.36 1.41
C PRO A 189 19.81 3.61 0.89
N SER A 190 19.33 4.13 -0.23
CA SER A 190 19.75 5.43 -0.70
C SER A 190 19.37 6.43 0.39
N PRO A 191 20.20 7.44 0.71
CA PRO A 191 19.95 8.39 1.80
C PRO A 191 18.66 9.22 1.67
N GLY A 192 17.81 8.94 0.67
CA GLY A 192 16.57 9.65 0.34
C GLY A 192 15.27 8.85 0.43
N GLY A 193 15.25 7.63 0.98
CA GLY A 193 14.00 7.06 1.51
C GLY A 193 12.89 6.63 0.54
N ALA A 194 13.20 6.18 -0.68
CA ALA A 194 12.21 5.50 -1.53
C ALA A 194 12.40 3.97 -1.43
N GLY A 195 11.82 3.37 -0.39
CA GLY A 195 11.86 1.92 -0.18
C GLY A 195 11.16 1.13 -1.31
N VAL A 196 11.59 -0.10 -1.55
CA VAL A 196 10.88 -1.03 -2.45
C VAL A 196 9.58 -1.47 -1.76
N TYR A 197 8.45 -1.22 -2.40
CA TYR A 197 7.14 -1.71 -1.94
C TYR A 197 6.94 -3.15 -2.43
N VAL A 198 6.87 -4.10 -1.51
CA VAL A 198 6.63 -5.51 -1.82
C VAL A 198 5.22 -5.87 -1.38
N SER A 199 4.37 -6.21 -2.35
CA SER A 199 2.99 -6.67 -2.14
C SER A 199 2.83 -8.09 -2.69
N PRO A 200 1.69 -8.77 -2.43
CA PRO A 200 1.37 -10.05 -3.07
C PRO A 200 1.37 -10.01 -4.62
N ALA A 201 1.39 -8.82 -5.23
CA ALA A 201 1.49 -8.61 -6.67
C ALA A 201 2.93 -8.31 -7.17
N GLY A 202 3.95 -8.43 -6.31
CA GLY A 202 5.37 -8.24 -6.63
C GLY A 202 5.99 -6.95 -6.07
N SER A 203 7.29 -6.79 -6.31
CA SER A 203 8.13 -5.66 -5.84
C SER A 203 8.11 -4.48 -6.81
N ARG A 204 7.89 -3.26 -6.32
CA ARG A 204 7.92 -2.04 -7.13
C ARG A 204 8.68 -0.90 -6.45
N PRO A 205 9.38 -0.04 -7.22
CA PRO A 205 9.99 1.17 -6.69
C PRO A 205 8.91 2.16 -6.20
N ALA A 206 9.04 2.68 -4.97
CA ALA A 206 8.04 3.59 -4.39
C ALA A 206 7.84 4.89 -5.20
N ASP A 207 8.85 5.34 -5.93
CA ASP A 207 8.78 6.48 -6.85
C ASP A 207 7.87 6.22 -8.06
N LYS A 208 7.69 4.96 -8.47
CA LYS A 208 6.79 4.56 -9.57
C LYS A 208 5.32 4.40 -9.13
N VAL A 209 5.05 4.49 -7.83
CA VAL A 209 3.69 4.48 -7.24
C VAL A 209 3.08 5.89 -7.33
N VAL A 210 3.90 6.94 -7.36
CA VAL A 210 3.42 8.31 -7.53
C VAL A 210 3.18 8.60 -9.03
N GLY A 211 1.91 8.76 -9.41
CA GLY A 211 1.51 9.29 -10.72
C GLY A 211 0.76 8.34 -11.66
N LYS A 212 0.78 7.01 -11.44
CA LYS A 212 -0.08 6.05 -12.19
C LYS A 212 -1.37 5.68 -11.49
N ASP A 213 -1.49 5.99 -10.19
CA ASP A 213 -2.66 5.66 -9.37
C ASP A 213 -3.79 6.68 -9.47
N ALA A 214 -3.57 7.80 -10.19
CA ALA A 214 -4.61 8.77 -10.54
C ALA A 214 -5.46 8.35 -11.75
N LEU A 215 -5.08 7.26 -12.43
CA LEU A 215 -5.79 6.79 -13.62
C LEU A 215 -7.03 5.99 -13.21
N ALA A 216 -8.17 6.39 -13.75
CA ALA A 216 -9.45 5.72 -13.58
C ALA A 216 -9.96 5.14 -14.89
N CYS A 217 -10.81 4.14 -14.80
CA CYS A 217 -11.55 3.62 -15.93
C CYS A 217 -12.39 4.75 -16.54
N ALA A 218 -12.18 5.05 -17.82
CA ALA A 218 -12.88 6.13 -18.52
C ALA A 218 -14.40 5.93 -18.59
N THR A 219 -14.87 4.70 -18.35
CA THR A 219 -16.28 4.31 -18.41
C THR A 219 -16.95 4.26 -17.03
N CYS A 220 -16.31 3.63 -16.04
CA CYS A 220 -16.93 3.36 -14.74
C CYS A 220 -16.29 4.10 -13.57
N GLY A 221 -15.28 4.94 -13.83
CA GLY A 221 -14.59 5.75 -12.83
C GLY A 221 -13.77 4.95 -11.82
N LYS A 222 -13.74 3.61 -11.91
CA LYS A 222 -12.97 2.76 -11.00
C LYS A 222 -11.48 3.06 -11.14
N PRO A 223 -10.77 3.39 -10.06
CA PRO A 223 -9.34 3.68 -10.11
C PRO A 223 -8.56 2.40 -10.41
N ASN A 224 -7.36 2.56 -10.97
CA ASN A 224 -6.43 1.46 -11.14
C ASN A 224 -6.12 0.83 -9.77
N SER A 225 -6.44 -0.45 -9.60
CA SER A 225 -6.29 -1.15 -8.32
C SER A 225 -5.86 -2.60 -8.52
N ILE A 226 -5.42 -3.22 -7.43
CA ILE A 226 -4.92 -4.60 -7.41
C ILE A 226 -6.01 -5.60 -7.81
N ALA A 227 -7.28 -5.34 -7.47
CA ALA A 227 -8.44 -6.13 -7.89
C ALA A 227 -9.00 -5.71 -9.26
N CYS A 228 -8.54 -4.59 -9.83
CA CYS A 228 -9.10 -3.98 -11.03
C CYS A 228 -7.98 -3.33 -11.85
N GLY A 229 -7.16 -4.15 -12.51
CA GLY A 229 -6.08 -3.67 -13.36
C GLY A 229 -6.62 -2.99 -14.61
N LEU A 230 -6.31 -1.69 -14.79
CA LEU A 230 -6.70 -0.97 -15.99
C LEU A 230 -5.81 -1.37 -17.17
N LYS A 231 -6.45 -1.69 -18.29
CA LYS A 231 -5.83 -1.92 -19.59
C LYS A 231 -5.93 -0.64 -20.41
N LYS A 232 -4.80 -0.25 -21.00
CA LYS A 232 -4.77 0.87 -21.95
C LYS A 232 -5.40 0.47 -23.29
N CYS A 233 -6.05 1.42 -23.94
CA CYS A 233 -6.48 1.26 -25.33
C CYS A 233 -5.27 0.90 -26.21
N SER A 234 -5.34 -0.20 -26.95
CA SER A 234 -4.23 -0.65 -27.80
C SER A 234 -3.94 0.31 -28.96
N ALA A 235 -4.94 1.03 -29.45
CA ALA A 235 -4.80 1.96 -30.58
C ALA A 235 -4.17 3.30 -30.17
N CYS A 236 -4.75 4.01 -29.20
CA CYS A 236 -4.29 5.35 -28.84
C CYS A 236 -3.31 5.37 -27.65
N LYS A 237 -3.24 4.28 -26.85
CA LYS A 237 -2.44 4.18 -25.62
C LYS A 237 -2.76 5.25 -24.53
N SER A 238 -3.77 6.10 -24.74
CA SER A 238 -4.10 7.23 -23.84
C SER A 238 -5.27 6.96 -22.89
N ALA A 239 -6.28 6.18 -23.30
CA ALA A 239 -7.44 5.86 -22.46
C ALA A 239 -7.27 4.52 -21.72
N TRP A 240 -7.87 4.40 -20.53
CA TRP A 240 -7.70 3.27 -19.61
C TRP A 240 -9.05 2.67 -19.22
N TYR A 241 -9.14 1.33 -19.21
CA TYR A 241 -10.38 0.60 -18.94
C TYR A 241 -10.15 -0.60 -18.03
N CYS A 242 -11.05 -0.88 -17.10
CA CYS A 242 -10.93 -2.05 -16.23
C CYS A 242 -11.16 -3.40 -16.95
N GLY A 243 -11.68 -3.37 -18.17
CA GLY A 243 -11.97 -4.57 -18.95
C GLY A 243 -12.57 -4.23 -20.31
N LEU A 244 -12.70 -5.26 -21.14
CA LEU A 244 -13.20 -5.13 -22.51
C LEU A 244 -14.63 -4.57 -22.55
N ASP A 245 -15.46 -4.90 -21.55
CA ASP A 245 -16.84 -4.42 -21.46
C ASP A 245 -16.92 -2.91 -21.25
N CYS A 246 -16.05 -2.36 -20.39
CA CYS A 246 -15.97 -0.92 -20.20
C CYS A 246 -15.42 -0.22 -21.45
N GLN A 247 -14.42 -0.81 -22.11
CA GLN A 247 -13.90 -0.30 -23.38
C GLN A 247 -14.97 -0.27 -24.48
N ARG A 248 -15.75 -1.35 -24.64
CA ARG A 248 -16.84 -1.43 -25.64
C ARG A 248 -17.94 -0.42 -25.37
N LYS A 249 -18.29 -0.19 -24.10
CA LYS A 249 -19.28 0.82 -23.69
C LYS A 249 -18.83 2.25 -23.99
N ASP A 250 -17.54 2.56 -23.85
CA ASP A 250 -17.00 3.89 -24.15
C ASP A 250 -16.66 4.11 -25.63
N PHE A 251 -16.53 3.03 -26.41
CA PHE A 251 -16.09 3.08 -27.81
C PHE A 251 -16.87 4.07 -28.70
N PRO A 252 -18.21 4.20 -28.63
CA PRO A 252 -18.95 5.17 -29.45
C PRO A 252 -18.51 6.62 -29.23
N ARG A 253 -18.16 6.98 -27.99
CA ARG A 253 -17.65 8.30 -27.61
C ARG A 253 -16.15 8.42 -27.93
N HIS A 254 -15.38 7.42 -27.50
CA HIS A 254 -13.92 7.42 -27.62
C HIS A 254 -13.41 7.32 -29.07
N LYS A 255 -14.18 6.77 -30.03
CA LYS A 255 -13.71 6.50 -31.40
C LYS A 255 -13.07 7.70 -32.11
N LYS A 256 -13.67 8.90 -31.98
CA LYS A 256 -13.19 10.12 -32.64
C LYS A 256 -11.86 10.59 -32.05
N GLU A 257 -11.79 10.64 -30.71
CA GLU A 257 -10.59 11.01 -29.96
C GLU A 257 -9.46 9.99 -30.13
N CYS A 258 -9.80 8.70 -30.15
CA CYS A 258 -8.87 7.60 -30.30
C CYS A 258 -8.03 7.74 -31.58
N LYS A 259 -8.66 8.14 -32.70
CA LYS A 259 -7.95 8.33 -33.98
C LYS A 259 -6.94 9.48 -33.92
N ALA A 260 -7.31 10.60 -33.31
CA ALA A 260 -6.43 11.76 -33.16
C ALA A 260 -5.24 11.44 -32.23
N LEU A 261 -5.53 10.79 -31.10
CA LEU A 261 -4.51 10.42 -30.11
C LEU A 261 -3.57 9.34 -30.63
N ALA A 262 -4.06 8.37 -31.40
CA ALA A 262 -3.22 7.35 -32.03
C ALA A 262 -2.23 7.96 -33.04
N ALA A 263 -2.67 8.95 -33.83
CA ALA A 263 -1.80 9.66 -34.77
C ALA A 263 -0.70 10.44 -34.03
N ALA A 264 -1.05 11.13 -32.94
CA ALA A 264 -0.09 11.84 -32.10
C ALA A 264 0.92 10.90 -31.42
N ALA A 265 0.46 9.73 -30.96
CA ALA A 265 1.34 8.72 -30.36
C ALA A 265 2.35 8.16 -31.37
N ALA A 266 1.91 7.91 -32.61
CA ALA A 266 2.79 7.43 -33.68
C ALA A 266 3.84 8.47 -34.10
N ALA A 267 3.50 9.77 -34.10
CA ALA A 267 4.47 10.84 -34.38
C ALA A 267 5.56 10.91 -33.30
N LYS A 268 5.17 10.88 -32.01
CA LYS A 268 6.11 10.89 -30.88
C LYS A 268 7.02 9.66 -30.85
N GLU A 269 6.50 8.50 -31.25
CA GLU A 269 7.28 7.25 -31.29
C GLU A 269 8.30 7.25 -32.45
N LYS A 270 8.08 8.03 -33.51
CA LYS A 270 9.06 8.27 -34.58
C LYS A 270 10.14 9.26 -34.16
N GLU A 271 9.76 10.35 -33.50
CA GLU A 271 10.72 11.35 -32.96
C GLU A 271 11.64 10.71 -31.91
N ALA A 272 11.10 9.93 -30.98
CA ALA A 272 11.90 9.25 -29.95
C ALA A 272 12.86 8.18 -30.49
N LYS A 273 12.57 7.58 -31.66
CA LYS A 273 13.48 6.64 -32.33
C LYS A 273 14.60 7.36 -33.08
N ALA A 274 14.31 8.50 -33.70
CA ALA A 274 15.31 9.33 -34.36
C ALA A 274 16.34 9.92 -33.39
N GLU A 275 15.95 10.15 -32.13
CA GLU A 275 16.83 10.71 -31.09
C GLU A 275 17.73 9.65 -30.42
N GLN A 276 17.41 8.36 -30.53
CA GLN A 276 18.21 7.25 -29.98
C GLN A 276 19.25 6.69 -30.96
N GLU A 277 19.12 6.98 -32.25
CA GLU A 277 20.14 6.71 -33.26
C GLU A 277 21.09 7.90 -33.34
N GLY A 278 21.99 8.03 -32.34
CA GLY A 278 23.08 9.00 -32.35
C GLY A 278 24.03 8.85 -33.55
N PRO A 279 24.96 9.80 -33.79
CA PRO A 279 25.70 9.89 -35.05
C PRO A 279 26.43 8.58 -35.37
N THR A 280 26.29 8.16 -36.62
CA THR A 280 26.72 6.84 -37.11
C THR A 280 28.20 6.55 -36.80
N ALA A 281 28.55 5.28 -36.71
CA ALA A 281 29.92 4.82 -36.43
C ALA A 281 31.00 5.49 -37.31
N ALA A 282 30.64 5.91 -38.53
CA ALA A 282 31.51 6.67 -39.43
C ALA A 282 31.88 8.07 -38.89
N ALA A 283 30.94 8.79 -38.26
CA ALA A 283 31.20 10.11 -37.67
C ALA A 283 32.07 10.01 -36.41
N ARG A 284 31.95 8.92 -35.66
CA ARG A 284 32.77 8.66 -34.47
C ARG A 284 34.21 8.30 -34.84
N ALA A 285 34.40 7.53 -35.91
CA ALA A 285 35.73 7.21 -36.46
C ALA A 285 36.46 8.45 -37.01
N ALA A 286 35.74 9.39 -37.62
CA ALA A 286 36.33 10.64 -38.09
C ALA A 286 36.82 11.56 -36.95
N ALA A 287 36.08 11.60 -35.83
CA ALA A 287 36.48 12.37 -34.65
C ALA A 287 37.71 11.78 -33.93
N GLU A 288 37.81 10.45 -33.85
CA GLU A 288 39.00 9.77 -33.28
C GLU A 288 40.25 9.98 -34.15
N ALA A 289 40.12 9.95 -35.48
CA ALA A 289 41.23 10.21 -36.39
C ALA A 289 41.77 11.64 -36.26
N ALA A 290 40.89 12.63 -36.07
CA ALA A 290 41.29 14.02 -35.85
C ALA A 290 41.98 14.23 -34.49
N GLY A 291 41.52 13.55 -33.44
CA GLY A 291 42.15 13.59 -32.11
C GLY A 291 43.54 12.95 -32.07
N ALA A 292 43.73 11.84 -32.79
CA ALA A 292 45.03 11.17 -32.89
C ALA A 292 46.07 12.02 -33.65
N ALA A 293 45.64 12.76 -34.68
CA ALA A 293 46.51 13.68 -35.40
C ALA A 293 47.00 14.84 -34.52
N LEU A 294 46.12 15.41 -33.69
CA LEU A 294 46.47 16.51 -32.79
C LEU A 294 47.44 16.06 -31.68
N ALA A 295 47.24 14.86 -31.12
CA ALA A 295 48.13 14.29 -30.10
C ALA A 295 49.52 13.96 -30.64
N ALA A 296 49.62 13.51 -31.90
CA ALA A 296 50.89 13.27 -32.56
C ALA A 296 51.67 14.56 -32.85
N GLU A 297 50.95 15.67 -33.10
CA GLU A 297 51.54 16.99 -33.33
C GLU A 297 52.09 17.60 -32.03
N MET A 298 51.37 17.48 -30.91
CA MET A 298 51.84 17.94 -29.59
C MET A 298 53.08 17.18 -29.11
N LYS A 299 53.18 15.88 -29.41
CA LYS A 299 54.34 15.06 -29.06
C LYS A 299 55.60 15.40 -29.87
N LYS A 300 55.46 16.02 -31.05
CA LYS A 300 56.58 16.55 -31.84
C LYS A 300 57.10 17.89 -31.32
N MET A 301 56.32 18.62 -30.51
CA MET A 301 56.69 19.91 -29.94
C MET A 301 57.39 19.83 -28.58
N GLY A 302 57.65 18.62 -28.06
CA GLY A 302 58.55 18.41 -26.92
C GLY A 302 58.03 18.88 -25.56
N MET A 303 56.77 18.57 -25.23
CA MET A 303 56.25 18.53 -23.85
C MET A 303 55.77 17.13 -23.53
#